data_AF-A0A4Q2FK17-F1
#
_entry.id   AF-A0A4Q2FK17-F1
#
_cell.length_a   1.000
_cell.length_b   1.000
_cell.length_c   1.000
_cell.angle_alpha   90.00
_cell.angle_beta   90.00
_cell.angle_gamma   90.00
#
_symmetry.space_group_name_H-M   'P 1'
#
loop_
_entity.id
_entity.type
_entity.pdbx_description
1 polymer ?
#
loop_
_entity_poly.entity_id
_entity_poly.type
_entity_poly.pdbx_seq_one_letter_code
_entity_poly.pdbx_strand_id
1 'polypeptide(L)'
;MTSISTIFFDLDGTLVDSSLGIHNAFTHTFKELGVPSPDAKTIRGFMGPPLESSFATCLPKEQISEAVQIYRSYYKKKGIHEAQLFPRMTELLQALSQNYPLYITTTKNTPTAHDMTKNLGIHHFFDGIYGSSPETPHKADVIRYALQTHQLPADQVLIIGDTKFDMIGAQETGIKKFAVTWGFGEEADLLSYQPDWIARTIDDIISQL
;
A
#
# COMPACT_ATOMS: atom_id res chain seq x y z
N MET A 1 -0.28 25.91 12.53
CA MET A 1 -0.29 24.70 11.69
C MET A 1 -1.75 24.31 11.51
N THR A 2 -2.18 24.00 10.29
CA THR A 2 -3.54 23.48 10.04
C THR A 2 -3.68 22.11 10.69
N SER A 3 -4.81 21.88 11.38
CA SER A 3 -5.10 20.59 12.01
C SER A 3 -5.40 19.56 10.94
N ILE A 4 -4.93 18.33 11.12
CA ILE A 4 -5.35 17.20 10.31
C ILE A 4 -6.84 16.98 10.53
N SER A 5 -7.57 16.72 9.44
CA SER A 5 -9.00 16.44 9.43
C SER A 5 -9.35 15.17 8.66
N THR A 6 -8.40 14.53 7.99
CA THR A 6 -8.62 13.30 7.21
C THR A 6 -7.37 12.44 7.15
N ILE A 7 -7.55 11.12 7.21
CA ILE A 7 -6.44 10.16 7.21
C ILE A 7 -6.58 9.22 6.02
N PHE A 8 -5.52 9.16 5.22
CA PHE A 8 -5.34 8.17 4.17
C PHE A 8 -4.39 7.07 4.67
N PHE A 9 -4.65 5.84 4.26
CA PHE A 9 -3.81 4.68 4.54
C PHE A 9 -3.35 4.04 3.23
N ASP A 10 -2.09 3.61 3.16
CA ASP A 10 -1.77 2.49 2.28
C ASP A 10 -2.34 1.18 2.86
N LEU A 11 -2.41 0.15 2.01
CA LEU A 11 -2.97 -1.14 2.34
C LEU A 11 -1.90 -2.19 2.62
N ASP A 12 -1.16 -2.61 1.60
CA ASP A 12 -0.06 -3.58 1.73
C ASP A 12 1.10 -2.96 2.50
N GLY A 13 1.69 -3.68 3.45
CA GLY A 13 2.84 -3.20 4.23
C GLY A 13 2.48 -2.20 5.32
N THR A 14 1.29 -1.59 5.26
CA THR A 14 0.81 -0.64 6.28
C THR A 14 -0.27 -1.24 7.16
N LEU A 15 -1.44 -1.57 6.59
CA LEU A 15 -2.56 -2.19 7.31
C LEU A 15 -2.47 -3.73 7.28
N VAL A 16 -1.95 -4.27 6.17
CA VAL A 16 -2.01 -5.70 5.85
C VAL A 16 -0.59 -6.22 5.60
N ASP A 17 -0.21 -7.25 6.35
CA ASP A 17 0.91 -8.11 6.00
C ASP A 17 0.44 -9.10 4.91
N SER A 18 0.59 -8.68 3.67
CA SER A 18 0.32 -9.46 2.46
C SER A 18 1.58 -10.13 1.89
N SER A 19 2.69 -10.14 2.65
CA SER A 19 4.00 -10.57 2.17
C SER A 19 4.01 -12.02 1.70
N LEU A 20 3.30 -12.92 2.39
CA LEU A 20 3.22 -14.34 2.03
C LEU A 20 2.54 -14.53 0.68
N GLY A 21 1.38 -13.92 0.47
CA GLY A 21 0.64 -14.00 -0.79
C GLY A 21 1.38 -13.38 -1.97
N ILE A 22 2.06 -12.25 -1.75
CA ILE A 22 2.89 -11.60 -2.77
C ILE A 22 4.08 -12.50 -3.12
N HIS A 23 4.80 -13.02 -2.12
CA HIS A 23 5.93 -13.91 -2.32
C HIS A 23 5.54 -15.19 -3.07
N ASN A 24 4.43 -15.82 -2.68
CA ASN A 24 3.93 -17.03 -3.33
C ASN A 24 3.49 -16.76 -4.78
N ALA A 25 2.91 -15.59 -5.06
CA ALA A 25 2.57 -15.20 -6.42
C ALA A 25 3.82 -15.00 -7.30
N PHE A 26 4.86 -14.32 -6.81
CA PHE A 26 6.12 -14.16 -7.54
C PHE A 26 6.81 -15.50 -7.81
N THR A 27 7.00 -16.31 -6.77
CA THR A 27 7.64 -17.63 -6.90
C THR A 27 6.87 -18.57 -7.81
N HIS A 28 5.53 -18.53 -7.78
CA HIS A 28 4.70 -19.24 -8.74
C HIS A 28 4.94 -18.76 -10.17
N THR A 29 4.97 -17.44 -10.41
CA THR A 29 5.25 -16.89 -11.74
C THR A 29 6.60 -17.35 -12.29
N PHE A 30 7.67 -17.26 -11.50
CA PHE A 30 8.99 -17.71 -11.95
C PHE A 30 9.01 -19.21 -12.27
N LYS A 31 8.30 -20.02 -11.47
CA LYS A 31 8.14 -21.46 -11.72
C LYS A 31 7.41 -21.74 -13.04
N GLU A 32 6.30 -21.08 -13.32
CA GLU A 32 5.53 -21.28 -14.56
C GLU A 32 6.30 -20.81 -15.79
N LEU A 33 7.10 -19.75 -15.67
CA LEU A 33 8.00 -19.28 -16.73
C LEU A 33 9.24 -20.15 -16.93
N GLY A 34 9.49 -21.12 -16.03
CA GLY A 34 10.66 -21.99 -16.09
C GLY A 34 11.99 -21.28 -15.81
N VAL A 35 11.98 -20.18 -15.06
CA VAL A 35 13.16 -19.37 -14.72
C VAL A 35 13.49 -19.46 -13.23
N PRO A 36 14.76 -19.27 -12.82
CA PRO A 36 15.12 -19.23 -11.41
C PRO A 36 14.40 -18.08 -10.67
N SER A 37 13.86 -18.38 -9.48
CA SER A 37 13.32 -17.35 -8.60
C SER A 37 14.47 -16.54 -7.97
N PRO A 38 14.34 -15.21 -7.85
CA PRO A 38 15.17 -14.40 -6.96
C PRO A 38 15.03 -14.85 -5.49
N ASP A 39 15.97 -14.41 -4.65
CA ASP A 39 15.90 -14.66 -3.22
C ASP A 39 14.76 -13.88 -2.53
N ALA A 40 14.44 -14.27 -1.29
CA ALA A 40 13.36 -13.67 -0.53
C ALA A 40 13.57 -12.16 -0.25
N LYS A 41 14.83 -11.69 -0.16
CA LYS A 41 15.15 -10.27 0.06
C LYS A 41 14.85 -9.47 -1.20
N THR A 42 15.22 -9.97 -2.38
CA THR A 42 14.86 -9.37 -3.66
C THR A 42 13.34 -9.33 -3.85
N ILE A 43 12.64 -10.43 -3.56
CA ILE A 43 11.17 -10.47 -3.68
C ILE A 43 10.49 -9.49 -2.71
N ARG A 44 11.03 -9.30 -1.50
CA ARG A 44 10.55 -8.26 -0.57
C ARG A 44 10.65 -6.87 -1.20
N GLY A 45 11.71 -6.58 -1.95
CA GLY A 45 11.87 -5.33 -2.70
C GLY A 45 10.84 -5.12 -3.81
N PHE A 46 10.09 -6.16 -4.21
CA PHE A 46 8.98 -6.08 -5.15
C PHE A 46 7.63 -5.75 -4.48
N MET A 47 7.59 -5.68 -3.15
CA MET A 47 6.38 -5.30 -2.40
C MET A 47 6.29 -3.77 -2.33
N GLY A 48 5.35 -3.19 -3.08
CA GLY A 48 5.14 -1.73 -3.18
C GLY A 48 5.25 -1.18 -4.60
N PRO A 49 6.34 -1.43 -5.35
CA PRO A 49 6.46 -1.00 -6.75
C PRO A 49 5.41 -1.64 -7.67
N PRO A 50 5.14 -1.04 -8.84
CA PRO A 50 4.35 -1.71 -9.88
C PRO A 50 4.92 -3.08 -10.28
N LEU A 51 4.04 -4.02 -10.61
CA LEU A 51 4.44 -5.40 -10.98
C LEU A 51 5.34 -5.40 -12.21
N GLU A 52 4.99 -4.60 -13.22
CA GLU A 52 5.73 -4.46 -14.47
C GLU A 52 7.16 -3.99 -14.20
N SER A 53 7.32 -2.99 -13.32
CA SER A 53 8.65 -2.50 -12.91
C SER A 53 9.44 -3.55 -12.15
N SER A 54 8.80 -4.31 -11.27
CA SER A 54 9.44 -5.38 -10.50
C SER A 54 9.94 -6.51 -11.41
N PHE A 55 9.09 -7.01 -12.31
CA PHE A 55 9.48 -8.03 -13.28
C PHE A 55 10.56 -7.53 -14.26
N ALA A 56 10.52 -6.26 -14.67
CA ALA A 56 11.55 -5.69 -15.55
C ALA A 56 12.98 -5.72 -14.95
N THR A 57 13.12 -5.87 -13.62
CA THR A 57 14.44 -5.99 -12.98
C THR A 57 15.08 -7.36 -13.16
N CYS A 58 14.30 -8.39 -13.49
CA CYS A 58 14.76 -9.78 -13.51
C CYS A 58 14.30 -10.60 -14.72
N LEU A 59 13.41 -10.06 -15.56
CA LEU A 59 12.89 -10.70 -16.77
C LEU A 59 13.13 -9.83 -18.02
N PRO A 60 13.30 -10.46 -19.19
CA PRO A 60 13.32 -9.76 -20.47
C PRO A 60 11.96 -9.10 -20.75
N LYS A 61 11.99 -7.98 -21.49
CA LYS A 61 10.81 -7.13 -21.75
C LYS A 61 9.63 -7.91 -22.34
N GLU A 62 9.92 -8.88 -23.19
CA GLU A 62 8.96 -9.70 -23.92
C GLU A 62 8.15 -10.61 -22.98
N GLN A 63 8.68 -10.97 -21.80
CA GLN A 63 8.03 -11.84 -20.82
C GLN A 63 7.23 -11.08 -19.75
N ILE A 64 7.39 -9.76 -19.62
CA ILE A 64 6.78 -8.99 -18.53
C ILE A 64 5.25 -9.11 -18.53
N SER A 65 4.63 -9.00 -19.71
CA SER A 65 3.16 -9.07 -19.83
C SER A 65 2.62 -10.43 -19.38
N GLU A 66 3.28 -11.52 -19.81
CA GLU A 66 2.94 -12.88 -19.41
C GLU A 66 3.16 -13.11 -17.91
N ALA A 67 4.28 -12.61 -17.36
CA ALA A 67 4.60 -12.69 -15.94
C ALA A 67 3.52 -12.02 -15.07
N VAL A 68 3.08 -10.82 -15.46
CA VAL A 68 1.99 -10.09 -14.78
C VAL A 68 0.67 -10.88 -14.84
N GLN A 69 0.36 -11.49 -15.99
CA GLN A 69 -0.85 -12.31 -16.14
C GLN A 69 -0.83 -13.53 -15.21
N ILE A 70 0.29 -14.27 -15.17
CA ILE A 70 0.46 -15.44 -14.30
C ILE A 70 0.37 -15.03 -12.83
N TYR A 71 1.07 -13.95 -12.45
CA TYR A 71 1.05 -13.41 -11.10
C TYR A 71 -0.38 -13.11 -10.65
N ARG A 72 -1.13 -12.34 -11.46
CA ARG A 72 -2.51 -11.94 -11.13
C ARG A 72 -3.44 -13.15 -11.04
N SER A 73 -3.23 -14.19 -11.86
CA SER A 73 -3.99 -15.43 -11.81
C SER A 73 -3.81 -16.16 -10.49
N TYR A 74 -2.56 -16.31 -10.01
CA TYR A 74 -2.28 -16.91 -8.70
C TYR A 74 -2.82 -16.02 -7.57
N TYR A 75 -2.50 -14.73 -7.60
CA TYR A 75 -2.82 -13.81 -6.53
C TYR A 75 -4.33 -13.72 -6.30
N LYS A 76 -5.13 -13.61 -7.36
CA LYS A 76 -6.59 -13.56 -7.27
C LYS A 76 -7.21 -14.84 -6.68
N LYS A 77 -6.61 -16.01 -6.93
CA LYS A 77 -7.16 -17.31 -6.50
C LYS A 77 -6.68 -17.73 -5.11
N LYS A 78 -5.45 -17.37 -4.75
CA LYS A 78 -4.77 -17.85 -3.54
C LYS A 78 -4.11 -16.70 -2.77
N GLY A 79 -3.25 -15.93 -3.43
CA GLY A 79 -2.42 -14.91 -2.77
C GLY A 79 -3.20 -13.87 -1.96
N ILE A 80 -4.40 -13.46 -2.40
CA ILE A 80 -5.24 -12.51 -1.67
C ILE A 80 -5.72 -13.03 -0.31
N HIS A 81 -5.76 -14.35 -0.11
CA HIS A 81 -6.13 -15.00 1.14
C HIS A 81 -4.92 -15.37 2.00
N GLU A 82 -3.70 -15.25 1.44
CA GLU A 82 -2.42 -15.46 2.13
C GLU A 82 -1.94 -14.12 2.72
N ALA A 83 -2.84 -13.43 3.43
CA ALA A 83 -2.63 -12.11 3.99
C ALA A 83 -3.32 -12.00 5.36
N GLN A 84 -2.77 -11.18 6.23
CA GLN A 84 -3.31 -10.91 7.57
C GLN A 84 -3.15 -9.44 7.94
N LEU A 85 -3.97 -8.93 8.85
CA LEU A 85 -3.74 -7.60 9.42
C LEU A 85 -2.45 -7.60 10.25
N PHE A 86 -1.72 -6.49 10.23
CA PHE A 86 -0.70 -6.26 11.25
C PHE A 86 -1.34 -6.24 12.65
N PRO A 87 -0.58 -6.54 13.73
CA PRO A 87 -1.11 -6.57 15.08
C PRO A 87 -1.85 -5.27 15.47
N ARG A 88 -3.01 -5.42 16.10
CA ARG A 88 -3.84 -4.32 16.63
C ARG A 88 -4.38 -3.32 15.57
N MET A 89 -4.32 -3.61 14.27
CA MET A 89 -4.84 -2.68 13.24
C MET A 89 -6.34 -2.38 13.38
N THR A 90 -7.16 -3.35 13.79
CA THR A 90 -8.60 -3.11 14.04
C THR A 90 -8.82 -2.11 15.19
N GLU A 91 -8.01 -2.19 16.25
CA GLU A 91 -8.06 -1.24 17.38
C GLU A 91 -7.70 0.17 16.93
N LEU A 92 -6.62 0.30 16.14
CA LEU A 92 -6.20 1.57 15.56
C LEU A 92 -7.29 2.18 14.67
N LEU A 93 -7.85 1.40 13.75
CA LEU A 93 -8.90 1.87 12.84
C LEU A 93 -10.16 2.30 13.61
N GLN A 94 -10.55 1.55 14.63
CA GLN A 94 -11.70 1.89 15.48
C GLN A 94 -11.47 3.19 16.27
N ALA A 95 -10.26 3.43 16.79
CA ALA A 95 -9.94 4.66 17.51
C ALA A 95 -9.94 5.88 16.57
N LEU A 96 -9.32 5.75 15.39
CA LEU A 96 -9.22 6.85 14.43
C LEU A 96 -10.55 7.18 13.76
N SER A 97 -11.36 6.17 13.42
CA SER A 97 -12.64 6.38 12.73
C SER A 97 -13.68 7.12 13.58
N GLN A 98 -13.48 7.23 14.90
CA GLN A 98 -14.33 8.04 15.78
C GLN A 98 -14.10 9.55 15.60
N ASN A 99 -12.93 9.93 15.10
CA ASN A 99 -12.48 11.33 15.05
C ASN A 99 -12.19 11.81 13.62
N TYR A 100 -11.91 10.89 12.69
CA TYR A 100 -11.49 11.20 11.33
C TYR A 100 -12.22 10.33 10.30
N PRO A 101 -12.61 10.88 9.14
CA PRO A 101 -12.92 10.07 7.97
C PRO A 101 -11.63 9.38 7.50
N LEU A 102 -11.75 8.07 7.24
CA LEU A 102 -10.62 7.23 6.85
C LEU A 102 -10.77 6.79 5.39
N TYR A 103 -9.67 6.81 4.65
CA TYR A 103 -9.63 6.35 3.26
C TYR A 103 -8.43 5.44 3.03
N ILE A 104 -8.57 4.51 2.08
CA ILE A 104 -7.42 3.77 1.54
C ILE A 104 -7.00 4.42 0.22
N THR A 105 -5.70 4.68 0.07
CA THR A 105 -5.05 5.12 -1.18
C THR A 105 -3.87 4.20 -1.50
N THR A 106 -4.11 3.19 -2.34
CA THR A 106 -3.16 2.12 -2.62
C THR A 106 -2.83 2.00 -4.11
N THR A 107 -1.66 1.46 -4.46
CA THR A 107 -1.33 1.09 -5.86
C THR A 107 -1.82 -0.31 -6.22
N LYS A 108 -2.43 -1.05 -5.27
CA LYS A 108 -3.23 -2.24 -5.59
C LYS A 108 -4.47 -1.85 -6.41
N ASN A 109 -4.86 -2.69 -7.35
CA ASN A 109 -6.07 -2.46 -8.15
C ASN A 109 -7.34 -2.36 -7.28
N THR A 110 -8.19 -1.35 -7.55
CA THR A 110 -9.34 -0.99 -6.70
C THR A 110 -10.26 -2.16 -6.32
N PRO A 111 -10.78 -2.99 -7.27
CA PRO A 111 -11.53 -4.20 -6.93
C PRO A 111 -10.82 -5.13 -5.94
N THR A 112 -9.51 -5.33 -6.12
CA THR A 112 -8.72 -6.23 -5.25
C THR A 112 -8.54 -5.64 -3.85
N ALA A 113 -8.40 -4.33 -3.73
CA ALA A 113 -8.34 -3.64 -2.44
C ALA A 113 -9.68 -3.76 -1.68
N HIS A 114 -10.80 -3.61 -2.38
CA HIS A 114 -12.12 -3.85 -1.79
C HIS A 114 -12.30 -5.30 -1.33
N ASP A 115 -11.90 -6.29 -2.14
CA ASP A 115 -12.05 -7.70 -1.76
C ASP A 115 -11.17 -8.04 -0.55
N MET A 116 -9.92 -7.57 -0.53
CA MET A 116 -8.99 -7.78 0.58
C MET A 116 -9.53 -7.18 1.89
N THR A 117 -9.98 -5.94 1.87
CA THR A 117 -10.50 -5.27 3.08
C THR A 117 -11.79 -5.91 3.59
N LYS A 118 -12.65 -6.45 2.71
CA LYS A 118 -13.82 -7.23 3.10
C LYS A 118 -13.42 -8.55 3.75
N ASN A 119 -12.50 -9.28 3.13
CA ASN A 119 -12.00 -10.56 3.66
C ASN A 119 -11.36 -10.41 5.04
N LEU A 120 -10.65 -9.30 5.27
CA LEU A 120 -9.99 -8.99 6.54
C LEU A 120 -10.90 -8.28 7.55
N GLY A 121 -12.17 -8.05 7.21
CA GLY A 121 -13.15 -7.46 8.11
C GLY A 121 -12.92 -5.98 8.45
N ILE A 122 -12.13 -5.24 7.66
CA ILE A 122 -11.82 -3.81 7.91
C ILE A 122 -12.51 -2.86 6.92
N HIS A 123 -13.19 -3.39 5.90
CA HIS A 123 -13.82 -2.59 4.83
C HIS A 123 -14.74 -1.47 5.37
N HIS A 124 -15.46 -1.73 6.46
CA HIS A 124 -16.46 -0.84 7.03
C HIS A 124 -15.88 0.38 7.77
N PHE A 125 -14.57 0.44 8.01
CA PHE A 125 -13.93 1.61 8.63
C PHE A 125 -13.67 2.76 7.64
N PHE A 126 -13.77 2.51 6.33
CA PHE A 126 -13.33 3.44 5.30
C PHE A 126 -14.50 4.08 4.55
N ASP A 127 -14.47 5.40 4.44
CA ASP A 127 -15.42 6.21 3.67
C ASP A 127 -15.17 6.10 2.17
N GLY A 128 -13.97 5.67 1.77
CA GLY A 128 -13.61 5.37 0.39
C GLY A 128 -12.33 4.55 0.26
N ILE A 129 -12.27 3.71 -0.76
CA ILE A 129 -11.11 2.87 -1.08
C ILE A 129 -10.72 3.13 -2.52
N TYR A 130 -9.53 3.68 -2.70
CA TYR A 130 -8.99 4.11 -3.97
C TYR A 130 -7.72 3.32 -4.27
N GLY A 131 -7.75 2.63 -5.40
CA GLY A 131 -6.65 1.81 -5.91
C GLY A 131 -6.15 2.30 -7.26
N SER A 132 -5.23 1.54 -7.84
CA SER A 132 -4.76 1.77 -9.21
C SER A 132 -5.81 1.43 -10.26
N SER A 133 -5.96 2.33 -11.22
CA SER A 133 -6.71 2.17 -12.47
C SER A 133 -5.86 2.67 -13.65
N PRO A 134 -6.31 2.51 -14.90
CA PRO A 134 -5.68 3.19 -16.03
C PRO A 134 -5.60 4.72 -15.88
N GLU A 135 -6.50 5.36 -15.12
CA GLU A 135 -6.46 6.80 -14.84
C GLU A 135 -5.56 7.15 -13.64
N THR A 136 -5.34 6.21 -12.72
CA THR A 136 -4.54 6.39 -11.50
C THR A 136 -3.37 5.39 -11.38
N PRO A 137 -2.41 5.40 -12.30
CA PRO A 137 -1.34 4.39 -12.35
C PRO A 137 -0.36 4.47 -11.17
N HIS A 138 -0.16 5.65 -10.57
CA HIS A 138 0.79 5.85 -9.47
C HIS A 138 0.11 6.34 -8.19
N LYS A 139 0.83 6.23 -7.06
CA LYS A 139 0.35 6.65 -5.74
C LYS A 139 -0.13 8.12 -5.72
N ALA A 140 0.61 9.04 -6.33
CA ALA A 140 0.23 10.45 -6.42
C ALA A 140 -1.10 10.64 -7.16
N ASP A 141 -1.36 9.86 -8.21
CA ASP A 141 -2.60 9.93 -8.99
C ASP A 141 -3.79 9.43 -8.16
N VAL A 142 -3.61 8.32 -7.43
CA VAL A 142 -4.62 7.76 -6.51
C VAL A 142 -4.96 8.75 -5.39
N ILE A 143 -3.94 9.35 -4.76
CA ILE A 143 -4.13 10.37 -3.72
C ILE A 143 -4.88 11.57 -4.28
N ARG A 144 -4.44 12.10 -5.43
CA ARG A 144 -5.08 13.26 -6.08
C ARG A 144 -6.54 12.98 -6.43
N TYR A 145 -6.83 11.78 -6.92
CA TYR A 145 -8.19 11.35 -7.20
C TYR A 145 -9.06 11.35 -5.94
N ALA A 146 -8.59 10.73 -4.84
CA ALA A 146 -9.31 10.72 -3.58
C ALA A 146 -9.54 12.14 -3.02
N LEU A 147 -8.53 13.02 -3.06
CA LEU A 147 -8.66 14.43 -2.66
C LEU A 147 -9.75 15.15 -3.47
N GLN A 148 -9.74 14.99 -4.79
CA GLN A 148 -10.70 15.64 -5.68
C GLN A 148 -12.13 15.11 -5.49
N THR A 149 -12.30 13.80 -5.36
CA THR A 149 -13.62 13.17 -5.15
C THR A 149 -14.30 13.68 -3.88
N HIS A 150 -13.54 13.90 -2.82
CA HIS A 150 -14.06 14.33 -1.52
C HIS A 150 -13.86 15.83 -1.22
N GLN A 151 -13.32 16.60 -2.18
CA GLN A 151 -13.03 18.04 -2.04
C GLN A 151 -12.18 18.36 -0.80
N LEU A 152 -11.20 17.50 -0.53
CA LEU A 152 -10.37 17.59 0.67
C LEU A 152 -9.20 18.58 0.46
N PRO A 153 -8.97 19.52 1.39
CA PRO A 153 -7.80 20.38 1.36
C PRO A 153 -6.55 19.57 1.71
N ALA A 154 -5.58 19.54 0.80
CA ALA A 154 -4.40 18.69 0.91
C ALA A 154 -3.59 18.93 2.21
N ASP A 155 -3.53 20.18 2.69
CA ASP A 155 -2.78 20.55 3.89
C ASP A 155 -3.43 20.09 5.21
N GLN A 156 -4.62 19.48 5.15
CA GLN A 156 -5.32 18.86 6.30
C GLN A 156 -5.40 17.33 6.19
N VAL A 157 -4.79 16.75 5.16
CA VAL A 157 -4.78 15.32 4.91
C VAL A 157 -3.38 14.79 5.24
N LEU A 158 -3.32 13.61 5.85
CA LEU A 158 -2.08 12.83 5.94
C LEU A 158 -2.26 11.47 5.30
N ILE A 159 -1.15 10.89 4.82
CA ILE A 159 -1.07 9.48 4.48
C ILE A 159 -0.19 8.74 5.50
N ILE A 160 -0.70 7.61 5.99
CA ILE A 160 0.05 6.61 6.75
C ILE A 160 0.51 5.54 5.76
N GLY A 161 1.82 5.37 5.61
CA GLY A 161 2.39 4.47 4.61
C GLY A 161 3.80 3.99 4.95
N ASP A 162 4.18 2.83 4.42
CA ASP A 162 5.44 2.14 4.74
C ASP A 162 6.48 2.20 3.61
N THR A 163 6.16 2.79 2.46
CA THR A 163 7.06 2.80 1.30
C THR A 163 7.48 4.20 0.88
N LYS A 164 8.59 4.30 0.14
CA LYS A 164 8.99 5.55 -0.53
C LYS A 164 7.92 6.08 -1.49
N PHE A 165 7.07 5.21 -2.05
CA PHE A 165 6.02 5.62 -2.97
C PHE A 165 4.93 6.43 -2.26
N ASP A 166 4.64 6.11 -1.01
CA ASP A 166 3.76 6.91 -0.15
C ASP A 166 4.35 8.29 0.09
N MET A 167 5.63 8.34 0.42
CA MET A 167 6.32 9.59 0.71
C MET A 167 6.40 10.49 -0.53
N ILE A 168 6.73 9.92 -1.69
CA ILE A 168 6.74 10.62 -2.98
C ILE A 168 5.33 11.08 -3.33
N GLY A 169 4.33 10.20 -3.23
CA GLY A 169 2.94 10.51 -3.54
C GLY A 169 2.40 11.65 -2.68
N ALA A 170 2.74 11.65 -1.38
CA ALA A 170 2.38 12.72 -0.46
C ALA A 170 3.05 14.05 -0.84
N GLN A 171 4.35 14.03 -1.13
CA GLN A 171 5.09 15.22 -1.53
C GLN A 171 4.54 15.84 -2.82
N GLU A 172 4.20 15.03 -3.83
CA GLU A 172 3.65 15.49 -5.10
C GLU A 172 2.22 16.05 -5.00
N THR A 173 1.49 15.68 -3.96
CA THR A 173 0.09 16.11 -3.74
C THR A 173 -0.07 17.13 -2.62
N GLY A 174 1.01 17.41 -1.89
CA GLY A 174 1.02 18.41 -0.81
C GLY A 174 0.37 17.93 0.50
N ILE A 175 0.07 16.63 0.63
CA ILE A 175 -0.45 16.07 1.88
C ILE A 175 0.68 15.74 2.85
N LYS A 176 0.34 15.55 4.13
CA LYS A 176 1.30 15.20 5.18
C LYS A 176 1.72 13.73 5.12
N LYS A 177 2.95 13.46 5.57
CA LYS A 177 3.61 12.14 5.52
C LYS A 177 3.72 11.54 6.92
N PHE A 178 3.10 10.41 7.16
CA PHE A 178 3.28 9.63 8.38
C PHE A 178 3.90 8.27 8.01
N ALA A 179 5.21 8.15 8.19
CA ALA A 179 5.95 6.94 7.86
C ALA A 179 5.75 5.85 8.92
N VAL A 180 5.55 4.61 8.51
CA VAL A 180 5.53 3.45 9.41
C VAL A 180 6.66 2.47 9.08
N THR A 181 7.27 1.86 10.09
CA THR A 181 8.50 1.04 9.90
C THR A 181 8.31 -0.46 10.16
N TRP A 182 7.09 -0.93 10.42
CA TRP A 182 6.80 -2.36 10.56
C TRP A 182 6.53 -3.06 9.22
N GLY A 183 6.41 -2.28 8.15
CA GLY A 183 6.02 -2.73 6.83
C GLY A 183 7.15 -3.32 5.99
N PHE A 184 7.07 -3.10 4.69
CA PHE A 184 7.97 -3.66 3.70
C PHE A 184 9.11 -2.72 3.33
N GLY A 185 8.90 -1.40 3.44
CA GLY A 185 9.94 -0.42 3.19
C GLY A 185 10.97 -0.31 4.31
N GLU A 186 12.16 0.16 3.94
CA GLU A 186 13.28 0.36 4.86
C GLU A 186 13.20 1.74 5.52
N GLU A 187 13.39 1.81 6.85
CA GLU A 187 13.31 3.07 7.60
C GLU A 187 14.26 4.15 7.07
N ALA A 188 15.47 3.77 6.65
CA ALA A 188 16.45 4.69 6.08
C ALA A 188 15.95 5.36 4.79
N ASP A 189 15.25 4.60 3.93
CA ASP A 189 14.66 5.14 2.71
C ASP A 189 13.55 6.12 3.06
N LEU A 190 12.67 5.79 4.00
CA LEU A 190 11.57 6.65 4.44
C LEU A 190 12.06 7.99 4.99
N LEU A 191 13.07 7.96 5.87
CA LEU A 191 13.64 9.16 6.48
C LEU A 191 14.25 10.13 5.45
N SER A 192 14.76 9.63 4.31
CA SER A 192 15.30 10.48 3.24
C SER A 192 14.26 11.44 2.65
N TYR A 193 12.96 11.09 2.74
CA TYR A 193 11.84 11.91 2.29
C TYR A 193 11.29 12.86 3.36
N GLN A 194 11.94 12.98 4.52
CA GLN A 194 11.57 13.89 5.60
C GLN A 194 10.07 13.79 5.96
N PRO A 195 9.61 12.63 6.48
CA PRO A 195 8.23 12.49 6.88
C PRO A 195 7.90 13.45 8.02
N ASP A 196 6.65 13.92 8.09
CA ASP A 196 6.19 14.80 9.17
C ASP A 196 6.16 14.05 10.51
N TRP A 197 5.87 12.74 10.48
CA TRP A 197 5.92 11.84 11.62
C TRP A 197 6.44 10.44 11.24
N ILE A 198 6.95 9.72 12.24
CA ILE A 198 7.35 8.32 12.11
C ILE A 198 6.77 7.50 13.24
N ALA A 199 6.24 6.31 12.92
CA ALA A 199 5.72 5.34 13.86
C ALA A 199 6.44 4.01 13.71
N ARG A 200 6.90 3.46 14.82
CA ARG A 200 7.44 2.10 14.91
C ARG A 200 6.40 1.11 15.43
N THR A 201 5.39 1.65 16.10
CA THR A 201 4.24 0.92 16.65
C THR A 201 2.96 1.71 16.41
N ILE A 202 1.81 1.06 16.55
CA ILE A 202 0.52 1.77 16.43
C ILE A 202 0.30 2.80 17.54
N ASP A 203 0.94 2.63 18.72
CA ASP A 203 0.81 3.55 19.84
C ASP A 203 1.47 4.90 19.51
N ASP A 204 2.52 4.90 18.67
CA ASP A 204 3.11 6.13 18.14
C ASP A 204 2.10 6.93 17.31
N ILE A 205 1.25 6.26 16.53
CA ILE A 205 0.19 6.94 15.74
C ILE A 205 -0.84 7.58 16.67
N ILE A 206 -1.35 6.82 17.64
CA ILE A 206 -2.36 7.29 18.60
C ILE A 206 -1.83 8.46 19.44
N SER A 207 -0.53 8.49 19.74
CA SER A 207 0.07 9.60 20.50
C SER A 207 0.13 10.93 19.74
N GLN A 208 0.05 10.88 18.41
CA GLN A 208 0.21 12.04 17.53
C GLN A 208 -1.13 12.56 16.96
N LEU A 209 -2.16 11.71 16.93
CA LEU A 209 -3.48 11.98 16.36
C LEU A 209 -4.56 11.89 17.45
#